data_AF-A0A1S2VBP3-F1
#
_entry.id   AF-A0A1S2VBP3-F1
#
_cell.length_a   1.000
_cell.length_b   1.000
_cell.length_c   1.000
_cell.angle_alpha   90.00
_cell.angle_beta   90.00
_cell.angle_gamma   90.00
#
_symmetry.space_group_name_H-M   'P 1'
#
loop_
_entity.id
_entity.type
_entity.pdbx_description
1 polymer ?
#
loop_
_entity_poly.entity_id
_entity_poly.type
_entity_poly.pdbx_seq_one_letter_code
_entity_poly.pdbx_strand_id
1 'polypeptide(L)'
;MLKVTIKLYPVEWQAMVKLCPKYDEIAGIPMKELALENLLLAEYRSRITPAQVLSWQSKFSNRTYCCTLPVSVAQTLWNEMQHAQLDAHEQLLLNKLDQALTNFHLPKL
;
A
#
# COMPACT_ATOMS: atom_id res chain seq x y z
N MET A 1 4.61 15.96 -3.72
CA MET A 1 4.44 14.77 -2.86
C MET A 1 5.48 13.74 -3.27
N LEU A 2 6.36 13.31 -2.36
CA LEU A 2 7.39 12.31 -2.65
C LEU A 2 6.73 10.95 -2.93
N LYS A 3 7.29 10.19 -3.88
CA LYS A 3 6.75 8.91 -4.33
C LYS A 3 7.84 7.85 -4.37
N VAL A 4 7.47 6.62 -4.04
CA VAL A 4 8.29 5.41 -4.24
C VAL A 4 7.65 4.54 -5.29
N THR A 5 8.47 3.88 -6.10
CA THR A 5 8.00 2.91 -7.09
C THR A 5 8.45 1.52 -6.67
N ILE A 6 7.49 0.60 -6.53
CA ILE A 6 7.69 -0.78 -6.13
C ILE A 6 7.26 -1.73 -7.25
N LYS A 7 7.93 -2.88 -7.38
CA LYS A 7 7.60 -3.90 -8.39
C LYS A 7 6.79 -5.03 -7.75
N LEU A 8 5.50 -5.08 -8.06
CA LEU A 8 4.55 -6.02 -7.46
C LEU A 8 4.03 -7.05 -8.46
N TYR A 9 3.88 -8.29 -8.00
CA TYR A 9 2.99 -9.24 -8.63
C TYR A 9 1.53 -8.84 -8.39
N PRO A 10 0.59 -9.28 -9.25
CA PRO A 10 -0.84 -8.97 -9.05
C PRO A 10 -1.38 -9.36 -7.67
N VAL A 11 -0.95 -10.49 -7.12
CA VAL A 11 -1.36 -10.97 -5.79
C VAL A 11 -0.85 -10.07 -4.65
N GLU A 12 0.37 -9.56 -4.75
CA GLU A 12 0.93 -8.64 -3.75
C GLU A 12 0.25 -7.28 -3.82
N TRP A 13 -0.12 -6.83 -5.03
CA TRP A 13 -0.92 -5.61 -5.18
C TRP A 13 -2.31 -5.78 -4.55
N GLN A 14 -2.95 -6.93 -4.72
CA GLN A 14 -4.22 -7.22 -4.04
C GLN A 14 -4.07 -7.24 -2.52
N ALA A 15 -3.01 -7.85 -1.99
CA ALA A 15 -2.69 -7.83 -0.56
C ALA A 15 -2.52 -6.38 -0.05
N MET A 16 -1.77 -5.55 -0.78
CA MET A 16 -1.60 -4.13 -0.46
C MET A 16 -2.96 -3.39 -0.40
N VAL A 17 -3.84 -3.61 -1.37
CA VAL A 17 -5.17 -2.97 -1.40
C VAL A 17 -6.06 -3.46 -0.27
N LYS A 18 -5.93 -4.73 0.13
CA LYS A 18 -6.69 -5.34 1.23
C LYS A 18 -6.27 -4.76 2.58
N LEU A 19 -4.99 -4.46 2.78
CA LEU A 19 -4.44 -3.87 4.01
C LEU A 19 -4.86 -2.42 4.23
N CYS A 20 -5.16 -1.67 3.15
CA CYS A 20 -5.70 -0.32 3.29
C CYS A 20 -7.19 -0.41 3.66
N PRO A 21 -7.70 0.20 4.74
CA PRO A 21 -9.12 0.15 5.09
C PRO A 21 -9.99 0.93 4.10
N LYS A 22 -11.27 0.58 3.98
CA LYS A 22 -12.26 1.40 3.27
C LYS A 22 -12.73 2.55 4.15
N TYR A 23 -13.20 3.64 3.53
CA TYR A 23 -13.79 4.74 4.29
C TYR A 23 -14.97 4.30 5.17
N ASP A 24 -15.82 3.40 4.67
CA ASP A 24 -16.96 2.88 5.44
C ASP A 24 -16.52 2.12 6.70
N GLU A 25 -15.34 1.51 6.69
CA GLU A 25 -14.78 0.76 7.82
C GLU A 25 -14.27 1.70 8.93
N ILE A 26 -13.90 2.94 8.58
CA ILE A 26 -13.40 3.93 9.55
C ILE A 26 -14.41 5.04 9.87
N ALA A 27 -15.48 5.20 9.09
CA ALA A 27 -16.46 6.27 9.25
C ALA A 27 -17.22 6.22 10.59
N GLY A 28 -17.32 5.03 11.22
CA GLY A 28 -17.95 4.85 12.52
C GLY A 28 -17.03 5.12 13.72
N ILE A 29 -15.74 5.34 13.51
CA ILE A 29 -14.76 5.54 14.57
C ILE A 29 -14.78 7.01 15.01
N PRO A 30 -14.94 7.32 16.30
CA PRO A 30 -14.83 8.69 16.79
C PRO A 30 -13.51 9.33 16.37
N MET A 31 -13.53 10.57 15.90
CA MET A 31 -12.33 11.24 15.36
C MET A 31 -11.16 11.34 16.35
N LYS A 32 -11.42 11.29 17.67
CA LYS A 32 -10.39 11.27 18.72
C LYS A 32 -9.65 9.92 18.84
N GLU A 33 -10.26 8.86 18.35
CA GLU A 33 -9.77 7.47 18.40
C GLU A 33 -9.23 7.01 17.04
N LEU A 34 -9.54 7.76 15.97
CA LEU A 34 -9.10 7.43 14.62
C LEU A 34 -7.63 7.80 14.42
N ALA A 35 -6.79 6.77 14.31
CA ALA A 35 -5.38 6.92 13.96
C ALA A 35 -5.22 7.62 12.58
N LEU A 36 -4.26 8.54 12.49
CA LEU A 36 -3.98 9.29 11.26
C LEU A 36 -3.54 8.35 10.12
N GLU A 37 -2.85 7.28 10.49
CA GLU A 37 -2.41 6.18 9.65
C GLU A 37 -3.59 5.55 8.89
N ASN A 38 -4.68 5.26 9.61
CA ASN A 38 -5.89 4.68 9.03
C ASN A 38 -6.56 5.64 8.05
N LEU A 39 -6.57 6.94 8.35
CA LEU A 39 -7.08 7.97 7.44
C LEU A 39 -6.25 8.04 6.16
N LEU A 40 -4.92 8.03 6.26
CA LEU A 40 -4.02 8.06 5.12
C LEU A 40 -4.18 6.84 4.21
N LEU A 41 -4.28 5.64 4.79
CA LEU A 41 -4.48 4.41 4.03
C LEU A 41 -5.88 4.36 3.39
N ALA A 42 -6.92 4.82 4.08
CA ALA A 42 -8.28 4.90 3.53
C ALA A 42 -8.37 5.92 2.37
N GLU A 43 -7.74 7.08 2.53
CA GLU A 43 -7.63 8.08 1.46
C GLU A 43 -6.92 7.50 0.25
N TYR A 44 -5.80 6.79 0.46
CA TYR A 44 -5.10 6.12 -0.62
C TYR A 44 -5.99 5.08 -1.32
N ARG A 45 -6.70 4.22 -0.57
CA ARG A 45 -7.60 3.21 -1.14
C ARG A 45 -8.73 3.84 -1.95
N SER A 46 -9.28 4.96 -1.52
CA SER A 46 -10.34 5.67 -2.24
C SER A 46 -9.93 6.18 -3.62
N ARG A 47 -8.63 6.42 -3.82
CA ARG A 47 -8.06 6.87 -5.10
C ARG A 47 -7.88 5.72 -6.10
N ILE A 48 -7.99 4.48 -5.65
CA ILE A 48 -7.89 3.31 -6.51
C ILE A 48 -9.20 3.19 -7.31
N THR A 49 -9.10 3.44 -8.60
CA THR A 49 -10.27 3.40 -9.48
C THR A 49 -10.67 1.95 -9.82
N PRO A 50 -11.95 1.68 -10.12
CA PRO A 50 -12.37 0.37 -10.62
C PRO A 50 -11.59 -0.08 -11.87
N ALA A 51 -11.27 0.86 -12.76
CA ALA A 51 -10.45 0.59 -13.94
C ALA A 51 -9.04 0.10 -13.56
N GLN A 52 -8.43 0.69 -12.52
CA GLN A 52 -7.14 0.24 -12.00
C GLN A 52 -7.25 -1.18 -11.43
N VAL A 53 -8.29 -1.48 -10.65
CA VAL A 53 -8.53 -2.83 -10.12
C VAL A 53 -8.63 -3.86 -11.26
N LEU A 54 -9.46 -3.59 -12.26
CA LEU A 54 -9.61 -4.45 -13.43
C LEU A 54 -8.29 -4.61 -14.18
N SER A 55 -7.51 -3.53 -14.33
CA SER A 55 -6.19 -3.59 -14.98
C SER A 55 -5.19 -4.46 -14.23
N TRP A 56 -5.31 -4.57 -12.90
CA TRP A 56 -4.43 -5.42 -12.09
C TRP A 56 -4.90 -6.87 -12.09
N GLN A 57 -6.21 -7.10 -12.15
CA GLN A 57 -6.78 -8.45 -12.26
C GLN A 57 -6.48 -9.11 -13.62
N SER A 58 -6.34 -8.33 -14.69
CA SER A 58 -6.03 -8.86 -16.03
C SER A 58 -4.53 -9.12 -16.27
N LYS A 59 -3.66 -8.78 -15.32
CA LYS A 59 -2.20 -8.97 -15.45
C LYS A 59 -1.80 -10.43 -15.25
N PHE A 60 -0.72 -10.83 -15.94
CA PHE A 60 -0.14 -12.17 -15.77
C PHE A 60 0.44 -12.34 -14.37
N SER A 61 0.02 -13.40 -13.68
CA SER A 61 0.40 -13.68 -12.28
C SER A 61 1.90 -13.92 -12.09
N ASN A 62 2.62 -14.35 -13.13
CA ASN A 62 4.04 -14.66 -13.11
C ASN A 62 4.96 -13.45 -13.44
N ARG A 63 4.40 -12.24 -13.60
CA ARG A 63 5.17 -11.03 -13.91
C ARG A 63 4.97 -9.96 -12.84
N THR A 64 6.04 -9.22 -12.58
CA THR A 64 5.99 -8.02 -11.74
C THR A 64 5.67 -6.78 -12.55
N TYR A 65 4.97 -5.85 -11.95
CA TYR A 65 4.58 -4.57 -12.54
C TYR A 65 4.86 -3.43 -11.58
N CYS A 66 5.18 -2.26 -12.12
CA CYS A 66 5.43 -1.08 -11.31
C CYS A 66 4.13 -0.57 -10.67
N CYS A 67 4.18 -0.28 -9.38
CA CYS A 67 3.18 0.43 -8.62
C CYS A 67 3.86 1.64 -7.95
N THR A 68 3.28 2.83 -8.11
CA THR A 68 3.83 4.04 -7.51
C THR A 68 2.95 4.47 -6.35
N LEU A 69 3.57 4.65 -5.19
CA LEU A 69 2.91 5.01 -3.94
C LEU A 69 3.46 6.34 -3.42
N PRO A 70 2.66 7.17 -2.74
CA PRO A 70 3.20 8.22 -1.90
C PRO A 70 4.12 7.63 -0.81
N VAL A 71 5.22 8.31 -0.49
CA VAL A 71 6.15 7.85 0.56
C VAL A 71 5.44 7.66 1.90
N SER A 72 4.53 8.57 2.26
CA SER A 72 3.73 8.46 3.48
C SER A 72 2.93 7.16 3.53
N VAL A 73 2.25 6.81 2.43
CA VAL A 73 1.48 5.56 2.33
C VAL A 73 2.40 4.34 2.46
N ALA A 74 3.55 4.36 1.79
CA ALA A 74 4.50 3.26 1.86
C ALA A 74 5.07 3.07 3.28
N GLN A 75 5.40 4.15 3.98
CA GLN A 75 5.89 4.11 5.37
C GLN A 75 4.81 3.64 6.34
N THR A 76 3.59 4.21 6.24
CA THR A 76 2.47 3.80 7.07
C THR A 76 2.16 2.32 6.88
N LEU A 77 2.09 1.85 5.64
CA LEU A 77 1.84 0.45 5.33
C LEU A 77 2.97 -0.47 5.86
N TRP A 78 4.23 -0.06 5.71
CA TRP A 78 5.37 -0.80 6.26
C TRP A 78 5.27 -0.91 7.78
N ASN A 79 4.97 0.18 8.50
CA ASN A 79 4.79 0.18 9.95
C ASN A 79 3.66 -0.76 10.40
N GLU A 80 2.48 -0.68 9.77
CA GLU A 80 1.33 -1.55 10.09
C GLU A 80 1.69 -3.03 9.92
N MET A 81 2.42 -3.35 8.85
CA MET A 81 2.83 -4.72 8.54
C MET A 81 3.89 -5.29 9.50
N GLN A 82 4.71 -4.45 10.16
CA GLN A 82 5.70 -4.92 11.15
C GLN A 82 5.05 -5.55 12.39
N HIS A 83 3.79 -5.19 12.68
CA HIS A 83 3.07 -5.63 13.88
C HIS A 83 1.95 -6.63 13.59
N ALA A 84 1.71 -6.94 12.31
CA ALA A 84 0.65 -7.84 11.88
C ALA A 84 1.15 -9.28 11.68
N GLN A 85 0.24 -10.25 11.81
CA GLN A 85 0.49 -11.61 11.32
C GLN A 85 0.32 -11.61 9.79
N LEU A 86 1.42 -11.80 9.08
CA LEU A 86 1.44 -11.72 7.62
C LEU A 86 1.38 -13.11 6.98
N ASP A 87 0.62 -13.24 5.90
CA ASP A 87 0.72 -14.38 5.00
C ASP A 87 1.97 -14.28 4.09
N ALA A 88 2.22 -15.31 3.26
CA ALA A 88 3.40 -15.35 2.40
C ALA A 88 3.45 -14.20 1.38
N HIS A 89 2.31 -13.74 0.86
CA HIS A 89 2.24 -12.66 -0.12
C HIS A 89 2.41 -11.29 0.55
N GLU A 90 1.85 -11.14 1.74
CA GLU A 90 2.03 -9.97 2.60
C GLU A 90 3.50 -9.85 3.05
N GLN A 91 4.16 -10.95 3.41
CA GLN A 91 5.59 -10.95 3.74
C GLN A 91 6.45 -10.52 2.54
N LEU A 92 6.13 -11.00 1.33
CA LEU A 92 6.82 -10.58 0.10
C LEU A 92 6.61 -9.09 -0.20
N LEU A 93 5.39 -8.58 0.00
CA LEU A 93 5.07 -7.17 -0.10
C LEU A 93 5.89 -6.35 0.91
N LEU A 94 5.97 -6.78 2.18
CA LEU A 94 6.74 -6.12 3.22
C LEU A 94 8.22 -5.99 2.82
N ASN A 95 8.83 -7.07 2.35
CA ASN A 95 10.23 -7.07 1.91
C ASN A 95 10.46 -6.08 0.76
N LYS A 96 9.51 -5.96 -0.18
CA LYS A 96 9.60 -5.03 -1.30
C LYS A 96 9.39 -3.57 -0.87
N LEU A 97 8.51 -3.32 0.09
CA LEU A 97 8.34 -2.00 0.70
C LEU A 97 9.60 -1.58 1.44
N ASP A 98 10.17 -2.46 2.25
CA ASP A 98 11.41 -2.24 3.00
C ASP A 98 12.58 -1.88 2.06
N GLN A 99 12.75 -2.67 1.00
CA GLN A 99 13.75 -2.40 -0.03
C GLN A 99 13.52 -1.04 -0.72
N ALA A 100 12.27 -0.69 -1.01
CA ALA A 100 11.94 0.55 -1.70
C ALA A 100 12.11 1.79 -0.82
N LEU A 101 11.79 1.69 0.48
CA LEU A 101 11.97 2.74 1.46
C LEU A 101 13.46 2.94 1.80
N THR A 102 14.23 1.85 1.90
CA THR A 102 15.68 1.91 2.14
C THR A 102 16.43 2.53 0.96
N ASN A 103 16.02 2.20 -0.27
CA ASN A 103 16.61 2.76 -1.49
C ASN A 103 16.04 4.14 -1.87
N PHE A 104 15.06 4.66 -1.11
CA PHE A 104 14.50 5.97 -1.36
C PHE A 104 15.49 7.05 -0.89
N HIS A 105 16.19 7.64 -1.85
CA HIS A 105 17.00 8.82 -1.61
C HIS A 105 16.20 10.09 -1.91
N LEU A 106 16.22 11.05 -0.99
CA LEU A 106 15.70 12.40 -1.25
C LEU A 106 16.40 12.95 -2.50
N PRO A 107 15.65 13.45 -3.51
CA PRO A 107 16.27 14.10 -4.64
C PRO A 107 17.11 15.28 -4.11
N LYS A 108 18.40 15.31 -4.46
CA LYS A 108 19.26 16.44 -4.12
C LYS A 108 18.66 17.70 -4.75
N LEU A 109 18.36 18.68 -3.91
CA LEU A 109 17.84 20.00 -4.29
C LEU A 109 18.87 20.78 -5.11
#